data_AF-A0A3N5SMS0-F1
#
_entry.id   AF-A0A3N5SMS0-F1
#
_cell.length_a   1.000
_cell.length_b   1.000
_cell.length_c   1.000
_cell.angle_alpha   90.00
_cell.angle_beta   90.00
_cell.angle_gamma   90.00
#
_symmetry.space_group_name_H-M   'P 1'
#
loop_
_entity.id
_entity.type
_entity.pdbx_description
1 polymer ?
#
loop_
_entity_poly.entity_id
_entity_poly.type
_entity_poly.pdbx_seq_one_letter_code
_entity_poly.pdbx_strand_id
1 'polypeptide(L)'
;MANSADFLTILELTNETLTTTTIIVSASILLYNLARGTRDRVTRTSSVVLFCVIVTYLSDVFISLAPHGKYLEVWLRVQWIGIAFVPAALVHLSDALLSTTGRPSRGRRKLVVRLSYLISLVFTLLALRTDQI
;
A
#
# COMPACT_ATOMS: atom_id res chain seq x y z
N MET A 1 -33.30 13.70 12.68
CA MET A 1 -32.48 12.52 13.05
C MET A 1 -32.40 11.45 11.96
N ALA A 2 -33.37 11.34 11.02
CA ALA A 2 -33.28 10.38 9.90
C ALA A 2 -32.13 10.68 8.90
N ASN A 3 -31.96 11.95 8.50
CA ASN A 3 -31.01 12.31 7.43
C ASN A 3 -29.53 12.05 7.76
N SER A 4 -29.13 12.10 9.03
CA SER A 4 -27.76 11.83 9.46
C SER A 4 -27.43 10.34 9.49
N ALA A 5 -28.39 9.50 9.86
CA ALA A 5 -28.20 8.04 9.90
C ALA A 5 -28.15 7.45 8.48
N ASP A 6 -29.01 7.94 7.59
CA ASP A 6 -29.03 7.52 6.19
C ASP A 6 -27.72 7.91 5.48
N PHE A 7 -27.20 9.11 5.75
CA PHE A 7 -25.92 9.57 5.20
C PHE A 7 -24.73 8.71 5.65
N LEU A 8 -24.68 8.35 6.95
CA LEU A 8 -23.62 7.47 7.47
C LEU A 8 -23.67 6.08 6.84
N THR A 9 -24.86 5.51 6.69
CA THR A 9 -25.06 4.21 6.03
C THR A 9 -24.53 4.21 4.59
N ILE A 10 -24.81 5.27 3.83
CA ILE A 10 -24.33 5.41 2.44
C ILE A 10 -22.80 5.51 2.40
N LEU A 11 -22.19 6.27 3.30
CA LEU A 11 -20.73 6.40 3.42
C LEU A 11 -20.06 5.06 3.75
N GLU A 12 -20.63 4.31 4.69
CA GLU A 12 -20.10 3.02 5.12
C GLU A 12 -20.15 1.99 3.99
N LEU A 13 -21.30 1.85 3.32
CA LEU A 13 -21.47 0.96 2.16
C LEU A 13 -20.52 1.32 1.00
N THR A 14 -20.34 2.63 0.77
CA THR A 14 -19.42 3.11 -0.27
C THR A 14 -17.99 2.76 0.08
N ASN A 15 -17.56 3.00 1.32
CA ASN A 15 -16.22 2.66 1.78
C ASN A 15 -15.96 1.15 1.68
N GLU A 16 -16.89 0.32 2.14
CA GLU A 16 -16.79 -1.14 2.08
C GLU A 16 -16.66 -1.65 0.63
N THR A 17 -17.49 -1.12 -0.27
CA THR A 17 -17.47 -1.47 -1.70
C THR A 17 -16.14 -1.05 -2.35
N LEU A 18 -15.64 0.15 -2.04
CA LEU A 18 -14.38 0.66 -2.57
C LEU A 18 -13.18 -0.13 -2.03
N THR A 19 -13.15 -0.44 -0.73
CA THR A 19 -12.11 -1.26 -0.11
C THR A 19 -12.06 -2.64 -0.74
N THR A 20 -13.21 -3.31 -0.83
CA THR A 20 -13.30 -4.66 -1.42
C THR A 20 -12.87 -4.66 -2.90
N THR A 21 -13.34 -3.71 -3.68
CA THR A 21 -12.97 -3.58 -5.10
C THR A 21 -11.48 -3.30 -5.26
N THR A 22 -10.91 -2.43 -4.43
CA THR A 22 -9.49 -2.07 -4.48
C THR A 22 -8.61 -3.29 -4.20
N ILE A 23 -8.96 -4.13 -3.22
CA ILE A 23 -8.24 -5.36 -2.92
C ILE A 23 -8.32 -6.33 -4.10
N ILE A 24 -9.53 -6.58 -4.63
CA ILE A 24 -9.75 -7.53 -5.74
C ILE A 24 -8.96 -7.11 -6.97
N VAL A 25 -9.06 -5.85 -7.38
CA VAL A 25 -8.36 -5.32 -8.56
C VAL A 25 -6.85 -5.36 -8.34
N SER A 26 -6.37 -4.93 -7.18
CA SER A 26 -4.93 -4.90 -6.88
C SER A 26 -4.35 -6.31 -6.85
N ALA A 27 -5.03 -7.26 -6.21
CA ALA A 27 -4.63 -8.65 -6.14
C ALA A 27 -4.64 -9.30 -7.54
N SER A 28 -5.67 -9.03 -8.35
CA SER A 28 -5.76 -9.55 -9.71
C SER A 28 -4.59 -9.08 -10.58
N ILE A 29 -4.27 -7.78 -10.55
CA ILE A 29 -3.14 -7.23 -11.31
C ILE A 29 -1.81 -7.75 -10.76
N LEU A 30 -1.66 -7.87 -9.44
CA LEU A 30 -0.46 -8.41 -8.82
C LEU A 30 -0.22 -9.87 -9.27
N LEU A 31 -1.24 -10.72 -9.16
CA LEU A 31 -1.16 -12.12 -9.59
C LEU A 31 -0.89 -12.23 -11.08
N TYR A 32 -1.52 -11.39 -11.89
CA TYR A 32 -1.22 -11.30 -13.33
C TYR A 32 0.24 -10.97 -13.61
N ASN A 33 0.79 -9.97 -12.91
CA ASN A 33 2.21 -9.58 -13.02
C ASN A 33 3.15 -10.70 -12.61
N LEU A 34 2.81 -11.45 -11.56
CA LEU A 34 3.59 -12.60 -11.08
C LEU A 34 3.51 -13.77 -12.08
N ALA A 35 2.33 -14.08 -12.60
CA ALA A 35 2.09 -15.19 -13.51
C ALA A 35 2.77 -15.01 -14.87
N ARG A 36 2.80 -13.79 -15.42
CA ARG A 36 3.50 -13.51 -16.69
C ARG A 36 5.02 -13.33 -16.55
N GLY A 37 5.54 -13.35 -15.32
CA GLY A 37 6.93 -13.07 -15.02
C GLY A 37 7.25 -11.56 -15.06
N THR A 38 8.07 -11.12 -14.11
CA THR A 38 8.46 -9.71 -13.95
C THR A 38 9.58 -9.30 -14.92
N ARG A 39 9.37 -9.51 -16.22
CA ARG A 39 10.43 -9.41 -17.24
C ARG A 39 10.79 -7.97 -17.58
N ASP A 40 9.86 -7.04 -17.46
CA ASP A 40 10.15 -5.61 -17.57
C ASP A 40 10.29 -4.96 -16.17
N ARG A 41 10.93 -3.79 -16.13
CA ARG A 41 11.12 -3.07 -14.86
C ARG A 41 9.81 -2.50 -14.32
N VAL A 42 8.89 -2.09 -15.20
CA VAL A 42 7.65 -1.41 -14.83
C VAL A 42 6.72 -2.36 -14.07
N THR A 43 6.47 -3.55 -14.60
CA THR A 43 5.71 -4.64 -13.96
C THR A 43 6.30 -4.98 -12.61
N ARG A 44 7.63 -5.07 -12.49
CA ARG A 44 8.27 -5.36 -11.20
C ARG A 44 8.01 -4.25 -10.17
N THR A 45 8.13 -2.98 -10.58
CA THR A 45 7.91 -1.85 -9.67
C THR A 45 6.45 -1.62 -9.34
N SER A 46 5.52 -1.86 -10.28
CA SER A 46 4.10 -1.75 -10.03
C SER A 46 3.63 -2.85 -9.09
N SER A 47 4.18 -4.07 -9.19
CA SER A 47 3.91 -5.14 -8.23
C SER A 47 4.26 -4.76 -6.79
N VAL A 48 5.30 -3.96 -6.57
CA VAL A 48 5.63 -3.49 -5.20
C VAL A 48 4.58 -2.50 -4.69
N VAL A 49 4.11 -1.59 -5.54
CA VAL A 49 3.01 -0.67 -5.18
C VAL A 49 1.75 -1.47 -4.86
N LEU A 50 1.36 -2.40 -5.73
CA LEU A 50 0.18 -3.24 -5.55
C LEU A 50 0.27 -4.07 -4.26
N PHE A 51 1.44 -4.61 -3.95
CA PHE A 51 1.66 -5.33 -2.70
C PHE A 51 1.45 -4.44 -1.47
N CYS A 52 2.00 -3.21 -1.48
CA CYS A 52 1.79 -2.26 -0.37
C CYS A 52 0.30 -1.91 -0.21
N VAL A 53 -0.39 -1.65 -1.32
CA VAL A 53 -1.84 -1.38 -1.34
C VAL A 53 -2.63 -2.55 -0.76
N ILE A 54 -2.34 -3.78 -1.20
CA ILE A 54 -3.00 -4.99 -0.68
C ILE A 54 -2.77 -5.12 0.82
N VAL A 55 -1.54 -4.95 1.32
CA VAL A 55 -1.25 -5.04 2.77
C VAL A 55 -2.06 -4.01 3.56
N THR A 56 -2.16 -2.77 3.08
CA THR A 56 -2.94 -1.71 3.73
C THR A 56 -4.43 -2.05 3.81
N TYR A 57 -5.06 -2.34 2.66
CA TYR A 57 -6.51 -2.58 2.62
C TYR A 57 -6.91 -3.94 3.19
N LEU A 58 -6.04 -4.95 3.10
CA LEU A 58 -6.29 -6.22 3.77
C LEU A 58 -6.30 -6.04 5.28
N SER A 59 -5.38 -5.23 5.82
CA SER A 59 -5.39 -4.88 7.24
C SER A 59 -6.65 -4.12 7.64
N ASP A 60 -7.13 -3.20 6.79
CA ASP A 60 -8.38 -2.47 6.99
C ASP A 60 -9.59 -3.41 7.13
N VAL A 61 -9.68 -4.41 6.24
CA VAL A 61 -10.70 -5.46 6.34
C VAL A 61 -10.55 -6.24 7.65
N PHE A 62 -9.35 -6.67 8.02
CA PHE A 62 -9.16 -7.38 9.29
C PHE A 62 -9.54 -6.53 10.51
N ILE A 63 -9.30 -5.22 10.48
CA ILE A 63 -9.70 -4.28 11.54
C ILE A 63 -11.22 -4.15 11.60
N SER A 64 -11.91 -4.09 10.46
CA SER A 64 -13.37 -3.94 10.40
C SER A 64 -14.13 -5.18 10.90
N LEU A 65 -13.50 -6.37 10.85
CA LEU A 65 -14.04 -7.60 11.45
C LEU A 65 -14.04 -7.60 13.00
N ALA A 66 -13.70 -6.48 13.64
CA ALA A 66 -13.65 -6.28 15.09
C ALA A 66 -12.83 -7.35 15.87
N PRO A 67 -11.53 -7.55 15.57
CA PRO A 67 -10.70 -8.44 16.37
C PRO A 67 -10.59 -7.91 17.80
N HIS A 68 -10.94 -8.72 18.80
CA HIS A 68 -10.78 -8.31 20.20
C HIS A 68 -9.30 -8.23 20.62
N GLY A 69 -8.95 -7.17 21.37
CA GLY A 69 -7.68 -7.04 22.10
C GLY A 69 -6.44 -6.92 21.21
N LYS A 70 -5.41 -7.74 21.51
CA LYS A 70 -4.06 -7.65 20.92
C LYS A 70 -4.03 -7.76 19.38
N TYR A 71 -5.02 -8.40 18.76
CA TYR A 71 -5.05 -8.58 17.31
C TYR A 71 -5.34 -7.28 16.57
N LEU A 72 -6.17 -6.39 17.14
CA LEU A 72 -6.49 -5.10 16.54
C LEU A 72 -5.24 -4.22 16.41
N GLU A 73 -4.44 -4.14 17.48
CA GLU A 73 -3.18 -3.37 17.49
C GLU A 73 -2.18 -3.91 16.47
N VAL A 74 -2.08 -5.24 16.33
CA VAL A 74 -1.20 -5.87 15.33
C VAL A 74 -1.63 -5.49 13.92
N TRP A 75 -2.92 -5.59 13.59
CA TRP A 75 -3.41 -5.24 12.25
C TRP A 75 -3.30 -3.75 11.95
N LEU A 76 -3.56 -2.87 12.92
CA LEU A 76 -3.30 -1.43 12.78
C LEU A 76 -1.84 -1.17 12.43
N ARG A 77 -0.89 -1.81 13.11
CA ARG A 77 0.54 -1.67 12.81
C ARG A 77 0.86 -2.16 11.41
N VAL A 78 0.32 -3.31 10.98
CA VAL A 78 0.51 -3.82 9.61
C VAL A 78 -0.05 -2.85 8.57
N GLN A 79 -1.21 -2.23 8.82
CA GLN A 79 -1.79 -1.20 7.96
C GLN A 79 -0.84 0.00 7.80
N TRP A 80 -0.29 0.50 8.92
CA TRP A 80 0.66 1.61 8.92
C TRP A 80 1.95 1.30 8.15
N ILE A 81 2.43 0.06 8.22
CA ILE A 81 3.58 -0.39 7.42
C ILE A 81 3.23 -0.28 5.93
N GLY A 82 2.07 -0.81 5.51
CA GLY A 82 1.63 -0.68 4.12
C GLY A 82 1.63 0.77 3.64
N ILE A 83 1.01 1.68 4.42
CA ILE A 83 0.92 3.12 4.14
C ILE A 83 2.30 3.76 4.02
N ALA A 84 3.22 3.47 4.95
CA ALA A 84 4.55 4.07 4.97
C ALA A 84 5.38 3.72 3.72
N PHE A 85 5.18 2.53 3.14
CA PHE A 85 5.92 2.06 1.96
C PHE A 85 5.31 2.51 0.62
N VAL A 86 4.03 2.90 0.57
CA VAL A 86 3.37 3.42 -0.65
C VAL A 86 4.16 4.54 -1.35
N PRO A 87 4.56 5.64 -0.68
CA PRO A 87 5.28 6.73 -1.36
C PRO A 87 6.63 6.27 -1.94
N ALA A 88 7.34 5.38 -1.26
CA ALA A 88 8.58 4.82 -1.76
C ALA A 88 8.36 3.94 -3.00
N ALA A 89 7.32 3.11 -2.98
CA ALA A 89 6.94 2.27 -4.10
C ALA A 89 6.48 3.12 -5.31
N LEU A 90 5.73 4.19 -5.09
CA LEU A 90 5.31 5.13 -6.14
C LEU A 90 6.50 5.78 -6.83
N VAL A 91 7.47 6.28 -6.08
CA VAL A 91 8.71 6.85 -6.66
C VAL A 91 9.48 5.80 -7.48
N HIS A 92 9.51 4.56 -7.01
CA HIS A 92 10.13 3.45 -7.74
C HIS A 92 9.43 3.17 -9.07
N LEU A 93 8.09 3.16 -9.07
CA LEU A 93 7.28 3.00 -10.28
C LEU A 93 7.48 4.19 -11.25
N SER A 94 7.49 5.42 -10.74
CA SER A 94 7.72 6.61 -11.57
C SER A 94 9.08 6.58 -12.28
N ASP A 95 10.16 6.14 -11.61
CA ASP A 95 11.47 5.99 -12.26
C ASP A 95 11.44 4.92 -13.37
N ALA A 96 10.75 3.80 -13.13
CA ALA A 96 10.60 2.75 -14.13
C ALA A 96 9.81 3.25 -15.36
N LEU A 97 8.71 3.97 -15.17
CA LEU A 97 7.93 4.58 -16.25
C LEU A 97 8.72 5.63 -17.02
N LEU A 98 9.53 6.45 -16.35
CA LEU A 98 10.38 7.41 -17.03
C LEU A 98 11.51 6.76 -17.83
N SER A 99 11.91 5.54 -17.45
CA SER A 99 12.92 4.79 -18.20
C SER A 99 12.40 4.24 -19.53
N THR A 100 11.09 3.99 -19.65
CA THR A 100 10.46 3.51 -20.90
C THR A 100 10.16 4.63 -21.88
N THR A 101 10.07 5.89 -21.43
CA THR A 101 9.82 7.07 -22.28
C THR A 101 11.10 7.69 -22.88
N GLY A 102 12.21 6.94 -22.89
CA GLY A 102 13.46 7.37 -23.55
C GLY A 102 14.34 8.30 -22.73
N ARG A 103 14.06 8.50 -21.43
CA ARG A 103 14.97 9.17 -20.49
C ARG A 103 15.52 8.19 -19.46
N PRO A 104 16.45 7.30 -19.86
CA PRO A 104 17.04 6.33 -18.95
C PRO A 104 17.70 7.05 -17.77
N SER A 105 17.36 6.56 -16.58
CA SER A 105 17.73 7.14 -15.30
C SER A 105 19.25 7.13 -15.09
N ARG A 106 19.86 8.33 -15.14
CA ARG A 106 21.25 8.55 -14.73
C ARG A 106 21.35 8.50 -13.22
N GLY A 107 21.66 7.33 -12.64
CA GLY A 107 22.21 7.09 -11.28
C GLY A 107 21.47 7.70 -10.06
N ARG A 108 21.29 9.02 -10.04
CA ARG A 108 20.63 9.83 -9.00
C ARG A 108 19.23 9.34 -8.66
N ARG A 109 18.40 8.89 -9.61
CA ARG A 109 17.04 8.42 -9.26
C ARG A 109 17.04 7.06 -8.56
N LYS A 110 18.03 6.18 -8.82
CA LYS A 110 18.21 4.95 -8.02
C LYS A 110 18.55 5.28 -6.55
N LEU A 111 19.28 6.38 -6.32
CA LEU A 111 19.54 6.88 -4.97
C LEU A 111 18.25 7.35 -4.30
N VAL A 112 17.41 8.12 -5.01
CA VAL A 112 16.12 8.59 -4.48
C VAL A 112 15.21 7.42 -4.11
N VAL A 113 15.13 6.38 -4.94
CA VAL A 113 14.38 5.17 -4.62
C VAL A 113 14.93 4.49 -3.35
N ARG A 114 16.25 4.32 -3.22
CA ARG A 114 16.83 3.72 -2.01
C ARG A 114 16.57 4.58 -0.76
N LEU A 115 16.67 5.89 -0.89
CA LEU A 115 16.40 6.83 0.19
C LEU A 115 14.93 6.78 0.61
N SER A 116 13.99 6.69 -0.34
CA SER A 116 12.57 6.60 0.00
C SER A 116 12.25 5.30 0.75
N TYR A 117 12.82 4.15 0.34
CA TYR A 117 12.70 2.91 1.11
C TYR A 117 13.36 2.99 2.49
N LEU A 118 14.53 3.64 2.60
CA LEU A 118 15.19 3.88 3.88
C LEU A 118 14.33 4.74 4.81
N ILE A 119 13.72 5.79 4.28
CA ILE A 119 12.81 6.67 5.03
C ILE A 119 11.59 5.87 5.48
N SER A 120 10.93 5.12 4.59
CA SER A 120 9.80 4.25 4.96
C SER A 120 10.17 3.22 6.03
N LEU A 121 11.36 2.63 5.96
CA LEU A 121 11.89 1.70 6.96
C LEU A 121 12.12 2.41 8.31
N VAL A 122 12.72 3.60 8.31
CA VAL A 122 12.94 4.39 9.53
C VAL A 122 11.61 4.76 10.19
N PHE A 123 10.63 5.24 9.42
CA PHE A 123 9.29 5.53 9.95
C PHE A 123 8.62 4.29 10.53
N THR A 124 8.73 3.15 9.84
CA THR A 124 8.20 1.87 10.33
C THR A 124 8.87 1.46 11.64
N LEU A 125 10.20 1.55 11.73
CA LEU A 125 10.95 1.21 12.94
C LEU A 125 10.62 2.15 14.11
N LEU A 126 10.48 3.45 13.85
CA LEU A 126 10.07 4.42 14.85
C LEU A 126 8.65 4.14 15.36
N ALA A 127 7.71 3.87 14.45
CA ALA A 127 6.33 3.52 14.82
C ALA A 127 6.29 2.24 15.68
N LEU A 128 7.14 1.25 15.39
CA LEU A 128 7.22 0.01 16.16
C LEU A 128 7.84 0.21 17.55
N ARG A 129 8.71 1.22 17.71
CA ARG A 129 9.40 1.53 18.97
C ARG A 129 8.61 2.46 19.89
N THR A 130 7.68 3.25 19.36
CA THR A 130 7.00 4.29 20.14
C THR A 130 6.14 3.75 21.29
N ASP A 131 5.64 2.52 21.18
CA ASP A 131 4.82 1.86 22.21
C ASP A 131 5.63 1.16 23.32
N GLN A 132 6.97 1.14 23.24
CA GLN A 132 7.83 0.54 24.27
C GLN A 132 8.34 1.57 25.30
N ILE A 133 7.88 2.82 25.25
CA ILE A 133 8.28 3.92 26.15
C ILE A 133 7.09 4.36 26.98
#